data_AF-A0A117M074-F1
#
_entry.id   AF-A0A117M074-F1
#
_cell.length_a   1.000
_cell.length_b   1.000
_cell.length_c   1.000
_cell.angle_alpha   90.00
_cell.angle_beta   90.00
_cell.angle_gamma   90.00
#
_symmetry.space_group_name_H-M   'P 1'
#
loop_
_entity.id
_entity.type
_entity.pdbx_description
1 polymer ?
#
loop_
_entity_poly.entity_id
_entity_poly.type
_entity_poly.pdbx_seq_one_letter_code
_entity_poly.pdbx_strand_id
1 'polypeptide(L)'
;MEDEYILKQLESFNLNIADMEATELSAFLDLARNIKQNDYLSAIDYVNTRRKLADRTAMDKFKYLCGYLQRIKKIYQYQNNYGKSNNR
;
A
#
# COMPACT_ATOMS: atom_id res chain seq x y z
N MET A 1 2.72 6.86 -9.66
CA MET A 1 3.71 5.78 -9.56
C MET A 1 3.31 4.71 -10.56
N GLU A 2 4.24 4.17 -11.34
CA GLU A 2 3.93 3.18 -12.38
C GLU A 2 3.65 1.79 -11.79
N ASP A 3 2.78 1.03 -12.45
CA ASP A 3 2.38 -0.32 -11.99
C ASP A 3 3.54 -1.28 -11.89
N GLU A 4 4.42 -1.28 -12.90
CA GLU A 4 5.61 -2.16 -12.93
C GLU A 4 6.47 -1.94 -11.69
N TYR A 5 6.64 -0.69 -11.28
CA TYR A 5 7.39 -0.37 -10.07
C TYR A 5 6.68 -0.89 -8.82
N ILE A 6 5.36 -0.69 -8.71
CA ILE A 6 4.54 -1.16 -7.58
C ILE A 6 4.65 -2.69 -7.45
N LEU A 7 4.47 -3.41 -8.56
CA LEU A 7 4.53 -4.87 -8.59
C LEU A 7 5.93 -5.38 -8.24
N LYS A 8 6.99 -4.75 -8.76
CA LYS A 8 8.38 -5.09 -8.43
C LYS A 8 8.67 -4.99 -6.92
N GLN A 9 8.10 -4.00 -6.22
CA GLN A 9 8.29 -3.90 -4.77
C GLN A 9 7.51 -4.98 -4.00
N LEU A 10 6.38 -5.44 -4.54
CA LEU A 10 5.59 -6.53 -3.94
C LEU A 10 6.29 -7.89 -3.99
N GLU A 11 7.26 -8.09 -4.89
CA GLU A 11 8.08 -9.31 -4.91
C GLU A 11 8.75 -9.60 -3.57
N SER A 12 9.03 -8.56 -2.77
CA SER A 12 9.60 -8.70 -1.42
C SER A 12 8.72 -9.49 -0.43
N PHE A 13 7.42 -9.63 -0.71
CA PHE A 13 6.51 -10.43 0.12
C PHE A 13 6.53 -11.92 -0.22
N ASN A 14 7.27 -12.33 -1.26
CA ASN A 14 7.22 -13.68 -1.83
C ASN A 14 5.76 -14.10 -2.16
N LEU A 15 4.98 -13.14 -2.65
CA LEU A 15 3.58 -13.32 -3.03
C LEU A 15 3.52 -13.75 -4.49
N ASN A 16 2.85 -14.85 -4.78
CA ASN A 16 2.51 -15.20 -6.15
C ASN A 16 1.29 -14.39 -6.60
N ILE A 17 1.52 -13.33 -7.37
CA ILE A 17 0.47 -12.42 -7.84
C ILE A 17 -0.53 -13.15 -8.75
N ALA A 18 -0.12 -14.24 -9.40
CA ALA A 18 -1.02 -15.06 -10.23
C ALA A 18 -2.14 -15.74 -9.43
N ASP A 19 -1.96 -15.91 -8.12
CA ASP A 19 -2.96 -16.49 -7.23
C ASP A 19 -3.95 -15.43 -6.70
N MET A 20 -3.76 -14.16 -7.06
CA MET A 20 -4.65 -13.08 -6.67
C MET A 20 -5.81 -12.91 -7.67
N GLU A 21 -6.99 -12.62 -7.14
CA GLU A 21 -8.12 -12.20 -7.95
C GLU A 21 -7.79 -10.90 -8.71
N ALA A 22 -8.08 -10.86 -10.01
CA ALA A 22 -7.76 -9.71 -10.86
C ALA A 22 -8.38 -8.39 -10.34
N THR A 23 -9.55 -8.48 -9.70
CA THR A 23 -10.24 -7.34 -9.07
C THR A 23 -9.51 -6.82 -7.83
N GLU A 24 -8.95 -7.71 -7.00
CA GLU A 24 -8.16 -7.34 -5.83
C GLU A 24 -6.84 -6.67 -6.25
N LEU A 25 -6.17 -7.22 -7.26
CA LEU A 25 -4.93 -6.66 -7.80
C LEU A 25 -5.17 -5.27 -8.40
N SER A 26 -6.22 -5.12 -9.21
CA SER A 26 -6.60 -3.83 -9.81
C SER A 26 -6.88 -2.76 -8.74
N ALA A 27 -7.68 -3.10 -7.73
CA ALA A 27 -7.98 -2.19 -6.63
C ALA A 27 -6.73 -1.80 -5.81
N PHE A 28 -5.80 -2.74 -5.64
CA PHE A 28 -4.51 -2.47 -5.01
C PHE A 28 -3.63 -1.51 -5.83
N LEU A 29 -3.51 -1.74 -7.14
CA LEU A 29 -2.74 -0.87 -8.03
C LEU A 29 -3.28 0.56 -8.01
N ASP A 30 -4.60 0.71 -8.11
CA ASP A 30 -5.27 2.02 -8.02
C ASP A 30 -5.02 2.71 -6.68
N LEU A 31 -5.02 1.94 -5.57
CA LEU A 31 -4.66 2.47 -4.27
C LEU A 31 -3.20 2.95 -4.25
N ALA A 32 -2.26 2.11 -4.65
CA ALA A 32 -0.83 2.37 -4.59
C ALA A 32 -0.39 3.53 -5.49
N ARG A 33 -1.00 3.69 -6.68
CA ARG A 33 -0.77 4.85 -7.58
C ARG A 33 -1.02 6.20 -6.91
N ASN A 34 -1.95 6.24 -5.95
CA ASN A 34 -2.34 7.44 -5.21
C ASN A 34 -1.47 7.69 -3.95
N ILE A 35 -0.46 6.87 -3.70
CA ILE A 35 0.47 7.00 -2.58
C ILE A 35 1.80 7.56 -3.07
N LYS A 36 2.42 8.47 -2.30
CA LYS A 36 3.77 8.95 -2.61
C LYS A 36 4.75 7.79 -2.53
N GLN A 37 5.70 7.72 -3.46
CA GLN A 37 6.66 6.62 -3.56
C GLN A 37 7.42 6.34 -2.25
N ASN A 38 7.86 7.38 -1.53
CA ASN A 38 8.57 7.22 -0.25
C ASN A 38 7.67 6.62 0.85
N ASP A 39 6.40 7.02 0.90
CA ASP A 39 5.44 6.50 1.87
C ASP A 39 5.07 5.05 1.56
N TYR A 40 4.99 4.71 0.26
CA TYR A 40 4.82 3.34 -0.19
C TYR A 40 6.01 2.46 0.19
N LEU A 41 7.25 2.87 -0.10
CA LEU A 41 8.46 2.15 0.30
C LEU A 41 8.54 1.96 1.82
N SER A 42 8.22 3.01 2.58
CA SER A 42 8.17 2.94 4.04
C SER A 42 7.12 1.95 4.54
N ALA A 43 5.97 1.86 3.85
CA ALA A 43 4.95 0.87 4.17
C ALA A 43 5.42 -0.56 3.90
N ILE A 44 6.09 -0.80 2.77
CA ILE A 44 6.67 -2.12 2.42
C ILE A 44 7.67 -2.55 3.49
N ASP A 45 8.65 -1.69 3.80
CA ASP A 45 9.66 -1.94 4.81
C ASP A 45 9.04 -2.18 6.18
N TYR A 46 8.05 -1.37 6.56
CA TYR A 46 7.34 -1.52 7.83
C TYR A 46 6.63 -2.88 7.94
N VAL A 47 5.97 -3.36 6.89
CA VAL A 47 5.30 -4.66 6.92
C VAL A 47 6.33 -5.80 6.98
N ASN A 48 7.44 -5.69 6.26
CA ASN A 48 8.50 -6.70 6.25
C ASN A 48 9.27 -6.80 7.58
N THR A 49 9.51 -5.67 8.25
CA THR A 49 10.27 -5.60 9.51
C THR A 49 9.40 -5.77 10.76
N ARG A 50 8.07 -5.73 10.64
CA ARG A 50 7.15 -5.83 11.78
C ARG A 50 7.15 -7.24 12.36
N ARG A 51 7.74 -7.39 13.54
CA ARG A 51 7.81 -8.65 14.31
C ARG A 51 6.47 -9.40 14.45
N LYS A 52 5.34 -8.68 14.62
CA LYS A 52 3.99 -9.30 14.73
C LYS A 52 3.51 -9.97 13.44
N LEU A 53 4.16 -9.71 12.31
CA LEU A 53 3.86 -10.29 11.01
C LEU A 53 4.92 -11.31 10.57
N ALA A 54 5.95 -11.58 11.40
CA ALA A 54 7.05 -12.47 11.04
C ALA A 54 6.55 -13.85 10.58
N ASP A 55 5.64 -14.44 11.34
CA ASP A 55 5.09 -15.79 11.09
C ASP A 55 3.78 -15.77 10.26
N ARG A 56 3.45 -14.62 9.65
CA ARG A 56 2.24 -14.48 8.82
C ARG A 56 2.51 -14.86 7.38
N THR A 57 1.47 -15.36 6.71
CA THR A 57 1.54 -15.71 5.29
C THR A 57 1.83 -14.48 4.43
N ALA A 58 2.35 -14.68 3.22
CA ALA A 58 2.55 -13.61 2.24
C ALA A 58 1.24 -12.82 2.00
N MET A 59 0.12 -13.53 1.89
CA MET A 59 -1.19 -12.92 1.67
C MET A 59 -1.68 -12.10 2.89
N ASP A 60 -1.42 -12.55 4.11
CA ASP A 60 -1.74 -11.77 5.31
C ASP A 60 -0.91 -10.48 5.38
N LYS A 61 0.38 -10.54 5.04
CA LYS A 61 1.25 -9.36 4.94
C LYS A 61 0.75 -8.41 3.87
N PHE A 62 0.34 -8.93 2.71
CA PHE A 62 -0.26 -8.14 1.63
C PHE A 62 -1.56 -7.44 2.08
N LYS A 63 -2.49 -8.16 2.72
CA LYS A 63 -3.73 -7.58 3.27
C LYS A 63 -3.43 -6.49 4.31
N TYR A 64 -2.40 -6.70 5.14
CA TYR A 64 -1.95 -5.70 6.10
C TYR A 64 -1.42 -4.44 5.39
N LEU A 65 -0.61 -4.60 4.35
CA LEU A 65 -0.12 -3.51 3.52
C LEU A 65 -1.28 -2.72 2.91
N CYS A 66 -2.28 -3.40 2.33
CA CYS A 66 -3.48 -2.75 1.78
C CYS A 66 -4.18 -1.85 2.82
N GLY A 67 -4.41 -2.38 4.04
CA GLY A 67 -5.00 -1.59 5.12
C GLY A 67 -4.14 -0.40 5.55
N TYR A 68 -2.82 -0.56 5.56
CA TYR A 68 -1.88 0.52 5.87
C TYR A 68 -1.90 1.63 4.82
N LEU A 69 -1.86 1.28 3.53
CA LEU A 69 -1.94 2.23 2.43
C LEU A 69 -3.30 2.97 2.39
N GLN A 70 -4.40 2.27 2.69
CA GLN A 70 -5.72 2.92 2.85
C GLN A 70 -5.70 3.99 3.95
N ARG A 71 -5.00 3.73 5.07
CA ARG A 71 -4.85 4.71 6.14
C ARG A 71 -4.03 5.94 5.68
N ILE A 72 -2.95 5.74 4.94
CA ILE A 72 -2.16 6.85 4.36
C ILE A 72 -3.02 7.67 3.40
N LYS A 73 -3.75 7.03 2.48
CA LYS A 73 -4.67 7.71 1.55
C LYS A 73 -5.68 8.58 2.29
N LYS A 74 -6.26 8.07 3.40
CA LYS A 74 -7.16 8.87 4.25
C LYS A 74 -6.47 10.10 4.82
N ILE A 75 -5.24 9.98 5.31
CA ILE A 75 -4.47 11.12 5.84
C ILE A 75 -4.26 12.19 4.76
N TYR A 76 -3.90 11.80 3.53
CA TYR A 76 -3.76 12.74 2.42
C TYR A 76 -5.07 13.48 2.11
N GLN A 77 -6.20 12.74 2.11
CA GLN A 77 -7.52 13.33 1.90
C GLN A 77 -7.85 14.36 2.99
N TYR A 78 -7.59 14.03 4.25
CA TYR A 78 -7.77 14.98 5.35
C TYR A 78 -6.89 16.22 5.18
N GLN A 79 -5.60 16.06 4.89
CA GLN A 79 -4.69 17.20 4.68
C GLN A 79 -5.14 18.10 3.52
N ASN A 80 -5.59 17.51 2.41
CA ASN A 80 -6.11 18.27 1.27
C ASN A 80 -7.43 18.99 1.59
N ASN A 81 -8.30 18.41 2.40
CA ASN A 81 -9.56 19.01 2.79
C ASN A 81 -9.36 20.16 3.79
N TYR A 82 -8.46 20.01 4.77
CA TYR A 82 -8.12 21.09 5.71
C TYR A 82 -7.30 22.20 5.06
N GLY A 83 -6.38 21.87 4.14
CA GLY A 83 -5.61 22.87 3.38
C GLY A 83 -6.47 23.77 2.49
N LYS A 84 -7.65 23.30 2.05
CA LYS A 84 -8.63 24.11 1.32
C LYS A 84 -9.53 24.97 2.22
N SER A 85 -9.67 24.62 3.50
CA SER A 85 -10.59 25.32 4.41
C SER A 85 -9.99 26.56 5.07
N ASN A 86 -8.66 26.70 5.10
CA ASN A 86 -7.96 27.85 5.68
C ASN A 86 -7.69 29.01 4.68
N ASN A 87 -8.19 28.91 3.45
CA ASN A 87 -8.08 29.94 2.41
C ASN A 87 -9.44 30.58 2.06
N ARG A 88 -10.36 30.64 3.02
CA ARG A 88 -11.65 31.34 2.88
C ARG A 88 -11.84 32.35 4.00
#